data_AF-L0AYR6-F1
#
_entry.id   AF-L0AYR6-F1
#
_cell.length_a   1.000
_cell.length_b   1.000
_cell.length_c   1.000
_cell.angle_alpha   90.00
_cell.angle_beta   90.00
_cell.angle_gamma   90.00
#
_symmetry.space_group_name_H-M   'P 1'
#
loop_
_entity.id
_entity.type
_entity.pdbx_description
1 polymer ?
#
loop_
_entity_poly.entity_id
_entity_poly.type
_entity_poly.pdbx_seq_one_letter_code
_entity_poly.pdbx_strand_id
1 'polypeptide(L)'
;MFLVYTLYIFCLSTTCSYGSDTTSVKPPESCFTLDLSAPYGDRIDVLKGAFGEYDDVSYYPNTGNCIDEVRDGQETIWTAEGNDKCVMAYSISKQNGFSLLLLRISNGNVRYGAFEKVEGKWKSFNKEEFENRWKHLVDSTAPTSKFPDNISDLEHV
;
A
#
# COMPACT_ATOMS: atom_id res chain seq x y z
N MET A 1 39.73 71.82 18.54
CA MET A 1 39.27 71.74 17.14
C MET A 1 38.21 70.66 17.09
N PHE A 2 36.99 71.11 16.86
CA PHE A 2 35.72 70.44 16.56
C PHE A 2 35.66 68.92 16.28
N LEU A 3 34.65 68.29 16.92
CA LEU A 3 33.59 67.38 16.39
C LEU A 3 34.04 66.11 15.64
N VAL A 4 33.53 64.89 15.89
CA VAL A 4 32.13 64.41 15.89
C VAL A 4 32.08 63.04 16.62
N TYR A 5 31.26 62.84 17.65
CA TYR A 5 29.91 62.25 17.63
C TYR A 5 29.78 60.82 17.08
N THR A 6 29.65 59.91 18.05
CA THR A 6 28.74 58.75 18.15
C THR A 6 28.80 57.65 17.08
N LEU A 7 28.96 56.40 17.57
CA LEU A 7 27.87 55.42 17.48
C LEU A 7 28.05 54.33 18.54
N TYR A 8 27.26 54.48 19.60
CA TYR A 8 26.96 53.47 20.61
C TYR A 8 25.67 52.81 20.13
N ILE A 9 25.69 51.61 19.54
CA ILE A 9 24.48 50.80 19.41
C ILE A 9 24.82 49.34 19.71
N PHE A 10 24.62 49.03 20.99
CA PHE A 10 23.95 47.85 21.53
C PHE A 10 24.09 46.52 20.77
N CYS A 11 24.82 45.62 21.44
CA CYS A 11 24.62 44.19 21.45
C CYS A 11 23.12 43.88 21.62
N LEU A 12 22.44 43.56 20.52
CA LEU A 12 21.17 42.84 20.55
C LEU A 12 21.51 41.37 20.32
N SER A 13 21.50 40.61 21.41
CA SER A 13 21.33 39.17 21.40
C SER A 13 19.99 38.85 20.77
N THR A 14 19.96 38.68 19.45
CA THR A 14 18.84 38.08 18.75
C THR A 14 19.32 36.74 18.24
N THR A 15 18.76 35.71 18.87
CA THR A 15 18.93 34.28 18.60
C THR A 15 19.19 33.99 17.13
N CYS A 16 20.22 33.20 16.83
CA CYS A 16 20.31 32.48 15.56
C CYS A 16 19.03 31.66 15.40
N SER A 17 18.04 32.17 14.67
CA SER A 17 17.06 31.28 14.06
C SER A 17 17.79 30.64 12.89
N TYR A 18 18.44 29.51 13.18
CA TYR A 18 18.75 28.50 12.18
C TYR A 18 17.41 28.11 11.56
N GLY A 19 17.04 28.81 10.48
CA GLY A 19 15.94 28.42 9.63
C GLY A 19 16.37 27.13 8.94
N SER A 20 16.22 26.01 9.64
CA SER A 20 16.22 24.70 9.02
C SER A 20 14.94 24.62 8.22
N ASP A 21 14.98 25.16 7.00
CA ASP A 21 14.04 24.77 5.97
C ASP A 21 14.43 23.34 5.55
N THR A 22 14.18 22.38 6.44
CA THR A 22 14.18 20.97 6.08
C THR A 22 12.91 20.76 5.29
N THR A 23 12.97 21.15 4.01
CA THR A 23 12.32 20.33 2.99
C THR A 23 12.87 18.93 3.21
N SER A 24 12.12 18.14 3.96
CA SER A 24 12.33 16.70 4.05
C SER A 24 12.06 16.19 2.65
N VAL A 25 13.09 16.22 1.81
CA VAL A 25 13.07 15.55 0.53
C VAL A 25 12.99 14.08 0.91
N LYS A 26 11.76 13.58 0.99
CA LYS A 26 11.49 12.15 1.09
C LYS A 26 12.35 11.49 0.01
N PRO A 27 13.16 10.47 0.36
CA PRO A 27 13.92 9.74 -0.64
C PRO A 27 12.99 9.36 -1.80
N PRO A 28 13.44 9.43 -3.06
CA PRO A 28 12.62 9.06 -4.20
C PRO A 28 12.09 7.65 -3.98
N GLU A 29 10.77 7.50 -4.03
CA GLU A 29 10.12 6.21 -3.85
C GLU A 29 10.56 5.26 -4.97
N SER A 30 10.90 4.02 -4.63
CA SER A 30 11.32 3.00 -5.59
C SER A 30 10.16 2.03 -5.85
N CYS A 31 9.39 2.25 -6.90
CA CYS A 31 8.31 1.33 -7.27
C CYS A 31 8.82 0.09 -8.04
N PHE A 32 8.04 -0.99 -7.98
CA PHE A 32 8.35 -2.24 -8.69
C PHE A 32 7.11 -3.08 -9.02
N THR A 33 7.30 -4.01 -9.95
CA THR A 33 6.30 -5.02 -10.32
C THR A 33 6.19 -6.14 -9.28
N LEU A 34 5.01 -6.34 -8.72
CA LEU A 34 4.65 -7.53 -7.94
C LEU A 34 4.11 -8.61 -8.88
N ASP A 35 4.82 -9.74 -8.96
CA ASP A 35 4.37 -10.92 -9.71
C ASP A 35 3.89 -12.00 -8.73
N LEU A 36 2.59 -12.28 -8.73
CA LEU A 36 1.94 -13.24 -7.83
C LEU A 36 2.38 -14.69 -8.10
N SER A 37 2.96 -14.98 -9.27
CA SER A 37 3.42 -16.31 -9.67
C SER A 37 4.91 -16.56 -9.38
N ALA A 38 5.64 -15.53 -8.97
CA ALA A 38 7.08 -15.56 -8.75
C ALA A 38 7.42 -15.54 -7.25
N PRO A 39 8.62 -16.00 -6.85
CA PRO A 39 9.09 -15.79 -5.49
C PRO A 39 9.24 -14.29 -5.18
N TYR A 40 9.02 -13.94 -3.92
CA TYR A 40 9.05 -12.55 -3.46
C TYR A 40 10.49 -12.04 -3.33
N GLY A 41 10.68 -10.75 -3.63
CA GLY A 41 11.97 -10.07 -3.46
C GLY A 41 12.19 -9.54 -2.04
N ASP A 42 13.32 -8.88 -1.83
CA ASP A 42 13.74 -8.24 -0.58
C ASP A 42 13.09 -6.86 -0.32
N ARG A 43 12.30 -6.36 -1.28
CA ARG A 43 11.61 -5.06 -1.22
C ARG A 43 10.19 -5.15 -0.65
N ILE A 44 9.75 -6.34 -0.24
CA ILE A 44 8.38 -6.59 0.19
C ILE A 44 8.35 -7.53 1.40
N ASP A 45 7.56 -7.18 2.39
CA ASP A 45 7.20 -8.04 3.50
C ASP A 45 5.95 -8.85 3.12
N VAL A 46 6.00 -10.15 3.36
CA VAL A 46 4.93 -11.08 3.00
C VAL A 46 4.44 -11.85 4.21
N LEU A 47 3.15 -11.73 4.49
CA LEU A 47 2.47 -12.48 5.54
C LEU A 47 1.57 -13.52 4.89
N LYS A 48 1.71 -14.77 5.29
CA LYS A 48 0.88 -15.88 4.80
C LYS A 48 -0.04 -16.36 5.91
N GLY A 49 -1.28 -16.58 5.54
CA GLY A 49 -2.31 -17.18 6.37
C GLY A 49 -3.02 -18.31 5.62
N ALA A 50 -3.89 -18.98 6.35
CA ALA A 50 -4.86 -19.90 5.78
C ALA A 50 -6.08 -19.94 6.71
N PHE A 51 -7.27 -20.08 6.12
CA PHE A 51 -8.53 -20.21 6.83
C PHE A 51 -9.46 -21.15 6.07
N GLY A 52 -9.89 -22.23 6.74
CA GLY A 52 -10.68 -23.27 6.09
C GLY A 52 -9.96 -23.90 4.90
N GLU A 53 -10.52 -23.73 3.71
CA GLU A 53 -9.97 -24.24 2.44
C GLU A 53 -9.26 -23.15 1.61
N TYR A 54 -9.08 -21.96 2.17
CA TYR A 54 -8.49 -20.81 1.51
C TYR A 54 -7.11 -20.51 2.08
N ASP A 55 -6.17 -20.22 1.20
CA ASP A 55 -4.86 -19.65 1.53
C ASP A 55 -4.91 -18.15 1.29
N ASP A 56 -4.33 -17.37 2.19
CA ASP A 56 -4.22 -15.92 2.04
C ASP A 56 -2.80 -15.39 2.17
N VAL A 57 -2.55 -14.29 1.47
CA VAL A 57 -1.23 -13.64 1.44
C VAL A 57 -1.40 -12.13 1.43
N SER A 58 -0.79 -11.46 2.39
CA SER A 58 -0.66 -10.00 2.42
C SER A 58 0.74 -9.59 1.98
N TYR A 59 0.80 -8.55 1.15
CA TYR A 59 2.00 -8.01 0.52
C TYR A 59 2.17 -6.56 0.93
N TYR A 60 3.25 -6.24 1.63
CA TYR A 60 3.55 -4.90 2.11
C TYR A 60 4.88 -4.41 1.54
N PRO A 61 4.89 -3.44 0.62
CA PRO A 61 6.13 -2.83 0.16
C PRO A 61 6.89 -2.24 1.35
N ASN A 62 8.19 -2.54 1.45
CA ASN A 62 9.04 -2.03 2.51
C ASN A 62 9.09 -0.51 2.46
N THR A 63 9.29 0.15 3.60
CA THR A 63 9.35 1.62 3.71
C THR A 63 10.19 2.25 2.58
N GLY A 64 9.58 3.15 1.82
CA GLY A 64 10.21 3.82 0.68
C GLY A 64 10.04 3.11 -0.67
N ASN A 65 9.45 1.91 -0.69
CA ASN A 65 9.04 1.21 -1.91
C ASN A 65 7.53 1.30 -2.13
N CYS A 66 7.13 1.00 -3.35
CA CYS A 66 5.75 0.95 -3.80
C CYS A 66 5.60 -0.14 -4.86
N ILE A 67 4.36 -0.50 -5.17
CA ILE A 67 4.05 -1.35 -6.31
C ILE A 67 3.42 -0.48 -7.40
N ASP A 68 4.00 -0.50 -8.60
CA ASP A 68 3.49 0.20 -9.79
C ASP A 68 2.85 -0.73 -10.83
N GLU A 69 3.06 -2.04 -10.69
CA GLU A 69 2.39 -3.05 -11.49
C GLU A 69 2.13 -4.30 -10.63
N VAL A 70 0.95 -4.89 -10.78
CA VAL A 70 0.64 -6.22 -10.25
C VAL A 70 0.30 -7.13 -11.41
N ARG A 71 0.95 -8.29 -11.47
CA ARG A 71 0.74 -9.29 -12.51
C ARG A 71 0.71 -10.70 -11.94
N ASP A 72 0.19 -11.63 -12.72
CA ASP A 72 0.23 -13.06 -12.45
C ASP A 72 0.87 -13.75 -13.67
N GLY A 73 2.19 -13.98 -13.57
CA GLY A 73 3.00 -14.49 -14.65
C GLY A 73 3.08 -13.51 -15.81
N GLN A 74 2.39 -13.82 -16.90
CA GLN A 74 2.37 -12.97 -18.11
C GLN A 74 1.14 -12.06 -18.18
N GLU A 75 0.16 -12.23 -17.29
CA GLU A 75 -1.06 -11.42 -17.28
C GLU A 75 -0.92 -10.24 -16.31
N THR A 76 -0.86 -9.02 -16.85
CA THR A 76 -0.94 -7.80 -16.04
C THR A 76 -2.36 -7.64 -15.50
N ILE A 77 -2.48 -7.58 -14.18
CA ILE A 77 -3.76 -7.41 -13.47
C ILE A 77 -4.05 -5.93 -13.26
N TRP A 78 -3.03 -5.17 -12.90
CA TRP A 78 -3.14 -3.74 -12.60
C TRP A 78 -1.82 -3.03 -12.89
N THR A 79 -1.92 -1.79 -13.37
CA THR A 79 -0.79 -0.88 -13.57
C THR A 79 -1.15 0.48 -12.97
N ALA A 80 -0.17 1.13 -12.36
CA ALA A 80 -0.29 2.47 -11.83
C ALA A 80 -0.57 3.49 -12.94
N GLU A 81 -1.49 4.42 -12.68
CA GLU A 81 -1.75 5.56 -13.53
C GLU A 81 -1.38 6.86 -12.79
N GLY A 82 -0.60 7.74 -13.43
CA GLY A 82 -0.19 9.02 -12.84
C GLY A 82 0.60 8.84 -11.54
N ASN A 83 0.01 9.27 -10.43
CA ASN A 83 0.62 9.21 -9.09
C ASN A 83 0.11 8.03 -8.24
N ASP A 84 -0.67 7.12 -8.84
CA ASP A 84 -1.15 5.95 -8.14
C ASP A 84 0.01 5.03 -7.77
N LYS A 85 -0.04 4.50 -6.55
CA LYS A 85 0.84 3.45 -6.07
C LYS A 85 0.06 2.44 -5.26
N CYS A 86 0.31 1.16 -5.48
CA CYS A 86 -0.19 0.13 -4.60
C CYS A 86 0.73 0.07 -3.36
N VAL A 87 0.11 0.26 -2.18
CA VAL A 87 0.80 0.31 -0.88
C VAL A 87 0.53 -0.93 -0.02
N MET A 88 -0.41 -1.76 -0.45
CA MET A 88 -0.64 -3.10 0.08
C MET A 88 -1.43 -3.89 -0.97
N ALA A 89 -1.10 -5.17 -1.13
CA ALA A 89 -1.93 -6.12 -1.86
C ALA A 89 -2.31 -7.29 -0.96
N TYR A 90 -3.51 -7.83 -1.13
CA TYR A 90 -4.02 -8.98 -0.38
C TYR A 90 -4.65 -9.97 -1.35
N SER A 91 -4.16 -11.21 -1.35
CA SER A 91 -4.68 -12.27 -2.21
C SER A 91 -5.28 -13.40 -1.40
N ILE A 92 -6.41 -13.94 -1.85
CA ILE A 92 -7.00 -15.18 -1.37
C ILE A 92 -7.02 -16.17 -2.53
N SER A 93 -6.68 -17.42 -2.29
CA SER A 93 -6.73 -18.48 -3.31
C SER A 93 -7.28 -19.79 -2.74
N LYS A 94 -7.79 -20.65 -3.64
CA LYS A 94 -8.25 -22.01 -3.34
C LYS A 94 -7.79 -22.97 -4.43
N GLN A 95 -7.57 -24.24 -4.07
CA GLN A 95 -7.08 -25.28 -5.00
C GLN A 95 -7.92 -25.48 -6.27
N ASN A 96 -9.20 -25.09 -6.27
CA ASN A 96 -10.08 -25.19 -7.44
C ASN A 96 -9.88 -24.08 -8.49
N GLY A 97 -8.86 -23.23 -8.33
CA GLY A 97 -8.54 -22.14 -9.25
C GLY A 97 -9.26 -20.83 -8.95
N PHE A 98 -10.02 -20.75 -7.86
CA PHE A 98 -10.54 -19.47 -7.36
C PHE A 98 -9.40 -18.61 -6.84
N SER A 99 -9.41 -17.32 -7.20
CA SER A 99 -8.48 -16.33 -6.65
C SER A 99 -9.13 -14.96 -6.58
N LEU A 100 -8.97 -14.27 -5.45
CA LEU A 100 -9.30 -12.86 -5.27
C LEU A 100 -8.04 -12.08 -4.97
N LEU A 101 -8.03 -10.82 -5.40
CA LEU A 101 -6.97 -9.87 -5.13
C LEU A 101 -7.60 -8.52 -4.79
N LEU A 102 -7.18 -7.96 -3.67
CA LEU A 102 -7.48 -6.60 -3.24
C LEU A 102 -6.20 -5.78 -3.25
N LEU A 103 -6.23 -4.63 -3.91
CA LEU A 103 -5.14 -3.66 -3.92
C LEU A 103 -5.57 -2.42 -3.15
N ARG A 104 -4.76 -2.01 -2.18
CA ARG A 104 -4.86 -0.69 -1.55
C ARG A 104 -3.99 0.27 -2.36
N ILE A 105 -4.62 1.20 -3.06
CA ILE A 105 -3.98 2.16 -3.96
C ILE A 105 -4.03 3.54 -3.32
N SER A 106 -2.91 4.26 -3.38
CA SER A 106 -2.77 5.62 -2.86
C SER A 106 -2.20 6.56 -3.91
N ASN A 107 -2.77 7.76 -4.02
CA ASN A 107 -2.22 8.89 -4.78
C ASN A 107 -2.27 10.21 -4.01
N GLY A 108 -2.29 10.11 -2.67
CA GLY A 108 -2.70 11.18 -1.76
C GLY A 108 -4.07 10.91 -1.14
N ASN A 109 -4.95 10.21 -1.86
CA ASN A 109 -6.16 9.59 -1.30
C ASN A 109 -6.06 8.07 -1.39
N VAL A 110 -6.80 7.35 -0.54
CA VAL A 110 -6.84 5.88 -0.54
C VAL A 110 -8.06 5.40 -1.33
N ARG A 111 -7.84 4.43 -2.21
CA ARG A 111 -8.88 3.70 -2.94
C ARG A 111 -8.53 2.22 -3.04
N TYR A 112 -9.50 1.39 -3.42
CA TYR A 112 -9.31 -0.04 -3.58
C TYR A 112 -9.51 -0.49 -5.03
N GLY A 113 -8.67 -1.41 -5.47
CA GLY A 113 -8.89 -2.21 -6.69
C GLY A 113 -9.19 -3.64 -6.30
N ALA A 114 -10.28 -4.22 -6.80
CA ALA A 114 -10.66 -5.59 -6.50
C ALA A 114 -10.71 -6.42 -7.80
N PHE A 115 -10.09 -7.60 -7.76
CA PHE A 115 -9.93 -8.47 -8.93
C PHE A 115 -10.21 -9.91 -8.58
N GLU A 116 -10.80 -10.66 -9.51
CA GLU A 116 -11.08 -12.09 -9.38
C GLU A 116 -10.53 -12.81 -10.60
N LYS A 117 -9.94 -13.97 -10.38
CA LYS A 117 -9.58 -14.89 -11.43
C LYS A 117 -10.76 -15.81 -11.74
N VAL A 118 -11.38 -15.62 -12.90
CA VAL A 118 -12.48 -16.45 -13.42
C VAL A 118 -12.03 -17.08 -14.74
N GLU A 119 -12.12 -18.40 -14.84
CA GLU A 119 -11.70 -19.16 -16.04
C GLU A 119 -10.25 -18.84 -16.46
N GLY A 120 -9.38 -18.63 -15.47
CA GLY A 120 -7.96 -18.33 -15.69
C GLY A 120 -7.63 -16.89 -16.07
N LYS A 121 -8.61 -15.98 -16.12
CA LYS A 121 -8.41 -14.55 -16.43
C LYS A 121 -8.81 -13.66 -15.28
N TRP A 122 -8.04 -12.60 -15.06
CA TRP A 122 -8.34 -11.61 -14.04
C TRP A 122 -9.39 -10.60 -14.55
N LYS A 123 -10.38 -10.31 -13.72
CA LYS A 123 -11.41 -9.30 -13.98
C LYS A 123 -11.52 -8.37 -12.79
N SER A 124 -11.46 -7.06 -13.05
CA SER A 124 -11.78 -6.05 -12.05
C SER A 124 -13.28 -6.02 -11.79
N PHE A 125 -13.68 -5.76 -10.56
CA PHE A 125 -15.07 -5.57 -10.19
C PHE A 125 -15.20 -4.47 -9.14
N ASN A 126 -16.41 -4.00 -8.87
CA ASN A 126 -16.60 -2.83 -8.01
C ASN A 126 -16.55 -3.20 -6.51
N LYS A 127 -16.50 -2.19 -5.64
CA LYS A 127 -16.39 -2.38 -4.19
C LYS A 127 -17.57 -3.19 -3.59
N GLU A 128 -18.78 -3.01 -4.08
CA GLU A 128 -19.96 -3.73 -3.59
C GLU A 128 -19.88 -5.23 -3.94
N GLU A 129 -19.43 -5.54 -5.16
CA GLU A 129 -19.17 -6.93 -5.57
C GLU A 129 -18.06 -7.57 -4.72
N PHE A 130 -17.07 -6.79 -4.27
CA PHE A 130 -16.03 -7.24 -3.34
C PHE A 130 -16.58 -7.56 -1.96
N GLU A 131 -17.33 -6.64 -1.37
CA GLU A 131 -17.96 -6.81 -0.06
C GLU A 131 -18.87 -8.04 -0.03
N ASN A 132 -19.69 -8.23 -1.07
CA ASN A 132 -20.56 -9.40 -1.18
C ASN A 132 -19.77 -10.71 -1.25
N ARG A 133 -18.69 -10.76 -2.04
CA ARG A 133 -17.82 -11.94 -2.16
C ARG A 133 -17.07 -12.20 -0.86
N TRP A 134 -16.54 -11.16 -0.23
CA TRP A 134 -15.90 -11.23 1.08
C TRP A 134 -16.83 -11.86 2.10
N LYS A 135 -18.06 -11.34 2.20
CA LYS A 135 -19.07 -11.87 3.11
C LYS A 135 -19.38 -13.34 2.85
N HIS A 136 -19.50 -13.75 1.59
CA HIS A 136 -19.67 -15.16 1.26
C HIS A 136 -18.48 -16.03 1.66
N LEU A 137 -17.24 -15.53 1.55
CA LEU A 137 -16.06 -16.24 2.04
C LEU A 137 -16.13 -16.42 3.56
N VAL A 138 -16.40 -15.34 4.30
CA VAL A 138 -16.55 -15.36 5.77
C VAL A 138 -17.63 -16.37 6.17
N ASP A 139 -18.84 -16.25 5.62
CA ASP A 139 -20.01 -17.08 5.95
C ASP A 139 -19.78 -18.56 5.61
N SER A 140 -19.00 -18.85 4.56
CA SER A 140 -18.66 -20.23 4.15
C SER A 140 -17.63 -20.88 5.07
N THR A 141 -16.91 -20.09 5.86
CA THR A 141 -15.91 -20.58 6.79
C THR A 141 -16.52 -20.71 8.17
N ALA A 142 -16.20 -21.78 8.90
CA ALA A 142 -16.60 -21.88 10.30
C ALA A 142 -16.09 -20.63 11.05
N PRO A 143 -16.83 -20.07 12.03
CA PRO A 143 -16.41 -18.88 12.75
C PRO A 143 -15.04 -19.16 13.39
N THR A 144 -14.00 -18.64 12.76
CA THR A 144 -12.62 -18.78 13.20
C THR A 144 -12.16 -17.39 13.58
N SER A 145 -11.65 -17.25 14.80
CA SER A 145 -11.30 -15.97 15.43
C SER A 145 -10.09 -15.25 14.80
N LYS A 146 -9.71 -15.63 13.57
CA LYS A 146 -8.55 -15.10 12.85
C LYS A 146 -8.93 -14.43 11.53
N PHE A 147 -10.18 -14.53 11.10
CA PHE A 147 -10.61 -13.90 9.86
C PHE A 147 -10.95 -12.42 10.11
N PRO A 148 -10.52 -11.48 9.25
CA PRO A 148 -10.98 -10.10 9.36
C PRO A 148 -12.49 -10.04 9.04
N ASP A 149 -13.30 -9.63 10.01
CA ASP A 149 -14.75 -9.55 9.85
C ASP A 149 -15.13 -8.48 8.80
N ASN A 150 -14.30 -7.44 8.65
CA ASN A 150 -14.47 -6.39 7.67
C ASN A 150 -13.21 -6.15 6.85
N ILE A 151 -13.39 -5.66 5.62
CA ILE A 151 -12.29 -5.19 4.76
C ILE A 151 -11.53 -4.04 5.44
N SER A 152 -12.22 -3.23 6.26
CA SER A 152 -11.59 -2.20 7.10
C SER A 152 -10.53 -2.74 8.04
N ASP A 153 -10.66 -4.01 8.45
CA ASP A 153 -9.72 -4.63 9.37
C ASP A 153 -8.42 -5.03 8.66
N LEU A 154 -8.46 -5.20 7.32
CA LEU A 154 -7.25 -5.28 6.48
C LEU A 154 -6.57 -3.91 6.29
N GLU A 155 -7.25 -2.81 6.63
CA GLU A 155 -6.71 -1.44 6.52
C GLU A 155 -5.90 -1.01 7.75
N HIS A 156 -5.98 -1.77 8.86
CA HIS A 156 -5.40 -1.40 10.17
C HIS A 156 -4.26 -2.33 10.63
N VAL A 157 -3.79 -3.22 9.74
CA VAL A 157 -2.60 -4.07 9.98
C VAL A 157 -1.34 -3.41 9.42
#